data_AF-A0A935X3S3-F1
#
_entry.id   AF-A0A935X3S3-F1
#
_cell.length_a   1.000
_cell.length_b   1.000
_cell.length_c   1.000
_cell.angle_alpha   90.00
_cell.angle_beta   90.00
_cell.angle_gamma   90.00
#
_symmetry.space_group_name_H-M   'P 1'
#
loop_
_entity.id
_entity.type
_entity.pdbx_description
1 polymer ?
#
loop_
_entity_poly.entity_id
_entity_poly.type
_entity_poly.pdbx_seq_one_letter_code
_entity_poly.pdbx_strand_id
1 'polypeptide(L)'
;MGRCKYPPQGFRSVGITRAQRFDLEFDTYMKKANDEVAVIVQIEHVEAVRNIDSILDVPGIDGVFVGPFDLSGSMDKPGQINDPEVQAAIAQVVRACEKRDIALCAYAHTPAHARNYLQLGYRVIGLCTDFILLARAAKGALKEVVGTIEG
;
A
#
# COMPACT_ATOMS: atom_id res chain seq x y z
N MET A 1 12.12 4.04 9.52
CA MET A 1 11.80 2.88 10.39
C MET A 1 12.00 3.23 11.85
N GLY A 2 13.13 3.83 12.26
CA GLY A 2 13.37 4.18 13.67
C GLY A 2 12.30 5.07 14.35
N ARG A 3 11.49 5.83 13.59
CA ARG A 3 10.34 6.59 14.12
C ARG A 3 9.14 5.73 14.55
N CYS A 4 9.03 4.50 14.06
CA CYS A 4 7.88 3.63 14.29
C CYS A 4 8.06 2.70 15.52
N LYS A 5 9.31 2.48 15.93
CA LYS A 5 9.70 1.52 16.98
C LYS A 5 10.28 2.25 18.20
N TYR A 6 9.99 1.75 19.40
CA TYR A 6 10.58 2.20 20.65
C TYR A 6 12.05 1.75 20.81
N PRO A 7 12.86 2.44 21.63
CA PRO A 7 14.19 1.97 21.99
C PRO A 7 14.20 0.53 22.52
N PRO A 8 15.25 -0.28 22.22
CA PRO A 8 16.45 0.08 21.47
C PRO A 8 16.31 -0.06 19.94
N GLN A 9 15.19 -0.57 19.42
CA GLN A 9 15.01 -0.82 17.97
C GLN A 9 14.73 0.46 17.16
N GLY A 10 14.37 1.55 17.84
CA GLY A 10 14.12 2.85 17.23
C GLY A 10 14.19 3.97 18.27
N PHE A 11 13.54 5.07 17.94
CA PHE A 11 13.54 6.32 18.71
C PHE A 11 12.13 6.96 18.76
N ARG A 12 11.08 6.13 18.66
CA ARG A 12 9.71 6.57 18.93
C ARG A 12 9.58 7.08 20.36
N SER A 13 9.05 8.28 20.54
CA SER A 13 8.74 8.82 21.87
C SER A 13 7.52 8.12 22.48
N VAL A 14 7.56 7.94 23.81
CA VAL A 14 6.43 7.38 24.57
C VAL A 14 5.40 8.47 24.84
N GLY A 15 4.14 8.22 24.47
CA GLY A 15 3.01 9.09 24.76
C GLY A 15 1.80 8.28 25.21
N ILE A 16 1.22 8.66 26.36
CA ILE A 16 0.05 8.00 26.95
C ILE A 16 -1.19 8.42 26.16
N THR A 17 -1.56 7.61 25.17
CA THR A 17 -2.64 7.92 24.23
C THR A 17 -3.48 6.67 23.88
N ARG A 18 -4.33 6.78 22.85
CA ARG A 18 -5.23 5.71 22.37
C ARG A 18 -4.54 4.38 22.10
N ALA A 19 -3.30 4.38 21.60
CA ALA A 19 -2.62 3.15 21.16
C ALA A 19 -2.46 2.11 22.28
N GLN A 20 -2.35 2.58 23.52
CA GLN A 20 -2.21 1.77 24.74
C GLN A 20 -3.45 1.88 25.64
N ARG A 21 -4.60 2.22 25.02
CA ARG A 21 -5.90 2.38 25.68
C ARG A 21 -5.91 3.35 26.86
N PHE A 22 -5.24 4.50 26.71
CA PHE A 22 -5.23 5.56 27.73
C PHE A 22 -4.76 5.07 29.11
N ASP A 23 -3.63 4.36 29.15
CA ASP A 23 -2.92 3.84 30.33
C ASP A 23 -3.42 2.48 30.83
N LEU A 24 -4.59 2.04 30.36
CA LEU A 24 -5.19 0.78 30.78
C LEU A 24 -4.40 -0.46 30.34
N GLU A 25 -3.58 -0.35 29.29
CA GLU A 25 -2.80 -1.49 28.75
C GLU A 25 -1.33 -1.14 28.51
N PHE A 26 -0.78 -0.15 29.22
CA PHE A 26 0.56 0.38 28.99
C PHE A 26 1.65 -0.71 28.93
N ASP A 27 1.77 -1.52 29.98
CA ASP A 27 2.82 -2.54 30.08
C ASP A 27 2.72 -3.62 28.99
N THR A 28 1.51 -4.06 28.68
CA THR A 28 1.27 -5.06 27.63
C THR A 28 1.58 -4.47 26.26
N TYR A 29 1.18 -3.22 26.02
CA TYR A 29 1.46 -2.51 24.77
C TYR A 29 2.97 -2.35 24.57
N MET A 30 3.70 -1.86 25.58
CA MET A 30 5.14 -1.61 25.46
C MET A 30 5.95 -2.88 25.16
N LYS A 31 5.48 -4.06 25.61
CA LYS A 31 6.10 -5.36 25.30
C LYS A 31 5.90 -5.82 23.86
N LYS A 32 4.82 -5.40 23.20
CA LYS A 32 4.39 -5.93 21.89
C LYS A 32 4.46 -4.91 20.75
N ALA A 33 4.44 -3.62 21.07
CA ALA A 33 4.26 -2.55 20.08
C ALA A 33 5.31 -2.57 18.97
N ASN A 34 6.54 -2.96 19.27
CA ASN A 34 7.59 -3.06 18.26
C ASN A 34 7.35 -4.21 17.28
N ASP A 35 6.69 -5.29 17.70
CA ASP A 35 6.46 -6.46 16.85
C ASP A 35 5.14 -6.35 16.07
N GLU A 36 4.18 -5.58 16.59
CA GLU A 36 2.83 -5.46 16.00
C GLU A 36 2.68 -4.28 15.01
N VAL A 37 3.64 -3.35 14.96
CA VAL A 37 3.61 -2.22 14.02
C VAL A 37 4.23 -2.63 12.69
N ALA A 38 3.40 -2.74 11.65
CA ALA A 38 3.85 -2.91 10.27
C ALA A 38 4.30 -1.57 9.64
N VAL A 39 5.38 -1.59 8.87
CA VAL A 39 5.91 -0.47 8.10
C VAL A 39 5.84 -0.82 6.60
N ILE A 40 4.92 -0.15 5.90
CA ILE A 40 4.76 -0.28 4.45
C ILE A 40 5.24 1.03 3.82
N VAL A 41 6.22 0.95 2.92
CA VAL A 41 6.75 2.11 2.21
C VAL A 41 6.14 2.24 0.83
N GLN A 42 5.93 3.46 0.36
CA GLN A 42 5.44 3.73 -0.99
C GLN A 42 6.61 3.99 -1.95
N ILE A 43 6.58 3.33 -3.10
CA ILE A 43 7.52 3.51 -4.21
C ILE A 43 6.76 4.15 -5.36
N GLU A 44 6.88 5.47 -5.46
CA GLU A 44 6.04 6.33 -6.31
C GLU A 44 6.88 7.31 -7.15
N HIS A 45 8.20 7.19 -7.09
CA HIS A 45 9.11 8.03 -7.83
C HIS A 45 10.18 7.19 -8.52
N VAL A 46 10.58 7.56 -9.74
CA VAL A 46 11.61 6.84 -10.51
C VAL A 46 12.94 6.74 -9.76
N GLU A 47 13.30 7.74 -8.95
CA GLU A 47 14.49 7.64 -8.08
C GLU A 47 14.37 6.57 -7.00
N ALA A 48 13.17 6.34 -6.44
CA ALA A 48 12.96 5.27 -5.48
C ALA A 48 13.11 3.89 -6.15
N VAL A 49 12.68 3.76 -7.41
CA VAL A 49 12.92 2.55 -8.23
C VAL A 49 14.42 2.33 -8.44
N ARG A 50 15.17 3.38 -8.81
CA ARG A 50 16.63 3.31 -9.00
C ARG A 50 17.37 2.92 -7.72
N ASN A 51 16.87 3.33 -6.56
CA ASN A 51 17.46 3.06 -5.24
C ASN A 51 16.80 1.87 -4.51
N ILE A 52 16.00 1.06 -5.20
CA ILE A 52 15.10 0.10 -4.55
C ILE A 52 15.85 -0.89 -3.64
N ASP A 53 17.00 -1.40 -4.08
CA ASP A 53 17.78 -2.34 -3.27
C ASP A 53 18.25 -1.70 -1.96
N SER A 54 18.81 -0.48 -2.02
CA SER A 54 19.26 0.24 -0.82
C SER A 54 18.11 0.59 0.13
N ILE A 55 16.91 0.86 -0.42
CA ILE A 55 15.71 1.12 0.38
C ILE A 55 15.31 -0.16 1.11
N LEU A 56 15.24 -1.28 0.39
CA LEU A 56 14.79 -2.56 0.95
C LEU A 56 15.81 -3.23 1.86
N ASP A 57 17.08 -2.85 1.78
CA ASP A 57 18.12 -3.29 2.70
C ASP A 57 18.02 -2.58 4.07
N VAL A 58 17.17 -1.55 4.20
CA VAL A 58 16.90 -0.91 5.49
C VAL A 58 16.03 -1.84 6.36
N PRO A 59 16.49 -2.24 7.56
CA PRO A 59 15.75 -3.16 8.42
C PRO A 59 14.38 -2.62 8.86
N GLY A 60 13.40 -3.52 8.91
CA GLY A 60 12.05 -3.24 9.41
C GLY A 60 11.10 -2.64 8.37
N ILE A 61 11.31 -2.88 7.09
CA ILE A 61 10.27 -2.76 6.05
C ILE A 61 9.53 -4.09 5.99
N ASP A 62 8.23 -4.05 6.23
CA ASP A 62 7.36 -5.21 6.16
C ASP A 62 6.70 -5.34 4.78
N GLY A 63 6.53 -4.21 4.07
CA GLY A 63 5.95 -4.21 2.74
C GLY A 63 6.28 -3.00 1.88
N VAL A 64 6.04 -3.15 0.59
CA VAL A 64 6.19 -2.13 -0.44
C VAL A 64 4.88 -1.97 -1.18
N PHE A 65 4.39 -0.74 -1.20
CA PHE A 65 3.27 -0.33 -2.03
C PHE A 65 3.78 0.43 -3.24
N VAL A 66 3.46 -0.01 -4.45
CA VAL A 66 3.78 0.76 -5.66
C VAL A 66 2.57 1.60 -6.05
N GLY A 67 2.72 2.92 -6.09
CA GLY A 67 1.70 3.84 -6.61
C GLY A 67 1.93 4.09 -8.09
N PRO A 68 1.23 3.39 -9.01
CA PRO A 68 1.57 3.42 -10.43
C PRO A 68 1.28 4.77 -11.08
N PHE A 69 0.28 5.52 -10.58
CA PHE A 69 -0.06 6.83 -11.11
C PHE A 69 1.03 7.85 -10.81
N ASP A 70 1.46 7.97 -9.56
CA ASP A 70 2.54 8.86 -9.16
C ASP A 70 3.87 8.44 -9.79
N LEU A 71 4.17 7.14 -9.85
CA LEU A 71 5.35 6.62 -10.54
C LEU A 71 5.35 7.04 -12.01
N SER A 72 4.23 6.86 -12.72
CA SER A 72 4.10 7.30 -14.11
C SER A 72 4.29 8.82 -14.26
N GLY A 73 3.79 9.61 -13.30
CA GLY A 73 4.02 11.05 -13.25
C GLY A 73 5.49 11.42 -13.11
N SER A 74 6.22 10.73 -12.22
CA SER A 74 7.67 10.93 -12.03
C SER A 74 8.54 10.52 -13.22
N MET A 75 7.96 9.78 -14.17
CA MET A 75 8.61 9.32 -15.40
C MET A 75 8.15 10.14 -16.62
N ASP A 76 7.59 11.33 -16.39
CA ASP A 76 7.04 12.22 -17.43
C ASP A 76 5.91 11.58 -18.27
N LYS A 77 5.19 10.61 -17.69
CA LYS A 77 4.14 9.82 -18.33
C LYS A 77 2.85 9.80 -17.49
N PRO A 78 2.31 10.97 -17.07
CA PRO A 78 1.23 11.05 -16.09
C PRO A 78 0.00 10.22 -16.52
N GLY A 79 -0.36 9.24 -15.68
CA GLY A 79 -1.52 8.37 -15.89
C GLY A 79 -1.30 7.24 -16.90
N GLN A 80 -0.16 7.18 -17.60
CA GLN A 80 0.15 6.14 -18.57
C GLN A 80 0.71 4.89 -17.85
N ILE A 81 -0.07 4.33 -16.93
CA ILE A 81 0.38 3.23 -16.07
C ILE A 81 0.72 1.95 -16.85
N ASN A 82 0.17 1.76 -18.05
CA ASN A 82 0.42 0.61 -18.92
C ASN A 82 1.60 0.85 -19.89
N ASP A 83 2.26 2.01 -19.83
CA ASP A 83 3.44 2.27 -20.65
C ASP A 83 4.54 1.24 -20.33
N PRO A 84 5.25 0.70 -21.36
CA PRO A 84 6.25 -0.33 -21.16
C PRO A 84 7.35 0.04 -20.17
N GLU A 85 7.77 1.32 -20.12
CA GLU A 85 8.81 1.77 -19.19
C GLU A 85 8.30 1.81 -17.75
N VAL A 86 7.06 2.26 -17.55
CA VAL A 86 6.40 2.25 -16.23
C VAL A 86 6.21 0.82 -15.74
N GLN A 87 5.76 -0.10 -16.59
CA GLN A 87 5.62 -1.51 -16.25
C GLN A 87 6.97 -2.17 -15.94
N ALA A 88 8.02 -1.82 -16.68
CA ALA A 88 9.38 -2.30 -16.39
C ALA A 88 9.89 -1.82 -15.02
N ALA A 89 9.61 -0.56 -14.66
CA ALA A 89 9.94 0.01 -13.36
C ALA A 89 9.17 -0.69 -12.21
N ILE A 90 7.88 -0.93 -12.38
CA ILE A 90 7.07 -1.70 -11.41
C ILE A 90 7.65 -3.11 -11.25
N ALA A 91 7.95 -3.79 -12.35
CA ALA A 91 8.51 -5.14 -12.33
C ALA A 91 9.89 -5.20 -11.65
N GLN A 92 10.70 -4.14 -11.74
CA GLN A 92 11.95 -4.03 -11.01
C GLN A 92 11.71 -4.01 -9.49
N VAL A 93 10.73 -3.23 -9.03
CA VAL A 93 10.38 -3.17 -7.60
C VAL A 93 9.85 -4.52 -7.12
N VAL A 94 8.99 -5.16 -7.89
CA VAL A 94 8.45 -6.50 -7.59
C VAL A 94 9.57 -7.51 -7.37
N ARG A 95 10.49 -7.63 -8.33
CA ARG A 95 11.64 -8.54 -8.22
C ARG A 95 12.53 -8.24 -7.01
N ALA A 96 12.70 -6.96 -6.67
CA ALA A 96 13.52 -6.57 -5.53
C ALA A 96 12.89 -6.97 -4.18
N CYS A 97 11.56 -6.92 -4.08
CA CYS A 97 10.81 -7.36 -2.91
C CYS A 97 10.80 -8.89 -2.77
N GLU A 98 10.57 -9.61 -3.87
CA GLU A 98 10.54 -11.09 -3.88
C GLU A 98 11.87 -11.69 -3.39
N LYS A 99 13.00 -11.11 -3.79
CA LYS A 99 14.34 -11.52 -3.33
C LYS A 99 14.54 -11.44 -1.81
N ARG A 100 13.73 -10.63 -1.13
CA ARG A 100 13.88 -10.30 0.30
C ARG A 100 12.68 -10.74 1.15
N ASP A 101 11.72 -11.47 0.55
CA ASP A 101 10.44 -11.83 1.18
C ASP A 101 9.66 -10.61 1.76
N ILE A 102 9.79 -9.44 1.13
CA ILE A 102 9.07 -8.22 1.52
C ILE A 102 7.68 -8.24 0.89
N ALA A 103 6.64 -7.88 1.65
CA ALA A 103 5.27 -7.97 1.18
C ALA A 103 4.99 -6.99 0.03
N LEU A 104 4.44 -7.50 -1.06
CA LEU A 104 3.93 -6.65 -2.12
C LEU A 104 2.53 -6.16 -1.76
N CYS A 105 2.36 -4.84 -1.83
CA CYS A 105 1.12 -4.14 -1.55
C CYS A 105 0.62 -3.42 -2.81
N ALA A 106 -0.69 -3.40 -3.02
CA ALA A 106 -1.28 -2.75 -4.19
C ALA A 106 -2.65 -2.15 -3.90
N TYR A 107 -3.00 -1.12 -4.69
CA TYR A 107 -4.37 -0.67 -4.83
C TYR A 107 -5.02 -1.31 -6.06
N ALA A 108 -6.17 -1.94 -5.86
CA ALA A 108 -6.97 -2.53 -6.91
C ALA A 108 -8.19 -1.65 -7.20
N HIS A 109 -8.19 -1.01 -8.37
CA HIS A 109 -9.34 -0.20 -8.81
C HIS A 109 -10.62 -1.02 -9.05
N THR A 110 -10.47 -2.31 -9.35
CA THR A 110 -11.56 -3.26 -9.63
C THR A 110 -11.29 -4.61 -8.96
N PRO A 111 -12.33 -5.44 -8.73
CA PRO A 111 -12.14 -6.81 -8.26
C PRO A 111 -11.27 -7.67 -9.18
N ALA A 112 -11.31 -7.40 -10.50
CA ALA A 112 -10.45 -8.09 -11.46
C ALA A 112 -8.97 -7.75 -11.24
N HIS A 113 -8.63 -6.48 -10.98
CA HIS A 113 -7.26 -6.09 -10.62
C HIS A 113 -6.82 -6.74 -9.30
N ALA A 114 -7.69 -6.79 -8.29
CA ALA A 114 -7.38 -7.44 -7.02
C ALA A 114 -7.07 -8.94 -7.21
N ARG A 115 -7.87 -9.63 -8.03
CA ARG A 115 -7.63 -11.04 -8.36
C ARG A 115 -6.30 -11.24 -9.07
N ASN A 116 -5.96 -10.36 -10.02
CA ASN A 116 -4.66 -10.40 -10.69
C ASN A 116 -3.50 -10.23 -9.70
N TYR A 117 -3.59 -9.25 -8.79
CA TYR A 117 -2.57 -9.06 -7.76
C TYR A 117 -2.41 -10.27 -6.84
N LEU A 118 -3.50 -10.91 -6.43
CA LEU A 118 -3.45 -12.16 -5.66
C LEU A 118 -2.71 -13.26 -6.41
N GLN A 119 -2.99 -13.43 -7.71
CA GLN A 119 -2.30 -14.41 -8.56
C GLN A 119 -0.81 -14.12 -8.72
N LEU A 120 -0.43 -12.83 -8.67
CA LEU A 120 0.95 -12.36 -8.72
C LEU A 120 1.64 -12.35 -7.34
N GLY A 121 1.00 -12.88 -6.28
CA GLY A 121 1.62 -13.02 -4.96
C GLY A 121 1.58 -11.77 -4.08
N TYR A 122 0.79 -10.75 -4.42
CA TYR A 122 0.57 -9.59 -3.55
C TYR A 122 -0.19 -10.00 -2.29
N ARG A 123 0.27 -9.50 -1.14
CA ARG A 123 -0.24 -9.90 0.19
C ARG A 123 -1.18 -8.88 0.83
N VAL A 124 -1.01 -7.60 0.49
CA VAL A 124 -1.85 -6.52 1.03
C VAL A 124 -2.50 -5.77 -0.13
N ILE A 125 -3.81 -5.91 -0.28
CA ILE A 125 -4.54 -5.34 -1.41
C ILE A 125 -5.63 -4.43 -0.91
N GLY A 126 -5.50 -3.13 -1.18
CA GLY A 126 -6.57 -2.16 -1.01
C GLY A 126 -7.61 -2.37 -2.11
N LEU A 127 -8.72 -3.04 -1.78
CA LEU A 127 -9.81 -3.30 -2.72
C LEU A 127 -10.68 -2.06 -2.88
N CYS A 128 -10.35 -1.22 -3.86
CA CYS A 128 -11.05 0.02 -4.19
C CYS A 128 -11.05 1.05 -3.05
N THR A 129 -11.65 2.21 -3.30
CA THR A 129 -11.99 3.19 -2.27
C THR A 129 -13.49 3.17 -2.02
N ASP A 130 -13.88 3.50 -0.80
CA ASP A 130 -15.27 3.61 -0.35
C ASP A 130 -16.11 4.53 -1.26
N PHE A 131 -15.60 5.71 -1.61
CA PHE A 131 -16.32 6.66 -2.45
C PHE A 131 -16.50 6.16 -3.90
N ILE A 132 -15.55 5.41 -4.46
CA ILE A 132 -15.70 4.80 -5.80
C ILE A 132 -16.74 3.67 -5.74
N LEU A 133 -16.70 2.84 -4.69
CA LEU A 133 -17.68 1.78 -4.50
C LEU A 133 -19.09 2.37 -4.36
N LEU A 134 -19.25 3.39 -3.52
CA LEU A 134 -20.51 4.08 -3.31
C LEU A 134 -21.03 4.72 -4.61
N ALA A 135 -20.18 5.42 -5.36
CA ALA A 135 -20.55 6.04 -6.63
C ALA A 135 -21.00 5.00 -7.68
N ARG A 136 -20.28 3.87 -7.79
CA ARG A 136 -20.66 2.77 -8.70
C ARG A 136 -21.99 2.14 -8.29
N ALA A 137 -22.21 1.90 -7.01
CA ALA A 137 -23.46 1.34 -6.48
C ALA A 137 -24.64 2.29 -6.72
N ALA A 138 -24.47 3.58 -6.41
CA ALA A 138 -25.49 4.60 -6.66
C ALA A 138 -25.85 4.71 -8.15
N LYS A 139 -24.85 4.72 -9.03
CA LYS A 139 -25.06 4.73 -10.49
C LYS A 139 -25.77 3.46 -10.97
N GLY A 140 -25.45 2.30 -10.41
CA GLY A 140 -26.11 1.04 -10.70
C GLY A 140 -27.60 1.08 -10.34
N ALA A 141 -27.92 1.48 -9.10
CA ALA A 141 -29.30 1.61 -8.63
C ALA A 141 -30.12 2.60 -9.48
N LEU A 142 -29.54 3.75 -9.83
CA LEU A 142 -30.22 4.72 -10.70
C LEU A 142 -30.52 4.14 -12.09
N LYS A 143 -29.60 3.36 -12.66
CA LYS A 143 -29.79 2.72 -13.97
C LYS A 143 -30.98 1.74 -13.94
N GLU A 144 -31.18 1.01 -12.86
CA GLU A 144 -32.32 0.09 -12.69
C GLU A 144 -33.66 0.85 -12.62
N VAL A 145 -33.68 2.03 -12.00
CA VAL A 145 -34.87 2.88 -11.94
C VAL A 145 -35.16 3.54 -13.29
N VAL A 146 -34.14 4.06 -13.98
CA VAL A 146 -34.35 4.78 -15.26
C VAL A 146 -34.61 3.80 -16.41
N GLY A 147 -33.90 2.67 -16.46
CA GLY A 147 -34.07 1.67 -17.51
C GLY A 147 -35.40 0.92 -17.48
N THR A 148 -36.17 1.03 -16.41
CA THR A 148 -37.53 0.46 -16.30
C THR A 148 -38.63 1.40 -16.78
N ILE A 149 -38.32 2.66 -17.12
CA ILE A 149 -39.30 3.68 -17.52
C ILE A 149 -39.45 3.77 -19.05
N GLU A 150 -38.53 3.21 -19.84
CA GLU A 150 -38.59 3.20 -21.32
C GLU A 150 -39.36 1.99 -21.91
N GLY A 151 -40.30 1.40 -21.16
CA GLY A 151 -41.12 0.24 -21.58
C GLY A 151 -42.60 0.55 -21.71
#